data_AF-A0A1H5YRU9-F1
#
_entry.id   AF-A0A1H5YRU9-F1
#
_cell.length_a   1.000
_cell.length_b   1.000
_cell.length_c   1.000
_cell.angle_alpha   90.00
_cell.angle_beta   90.00
_cell.angle_gamma   90.00
#
_symmetry.space_group_name_H-M   'P 1'
#
loop_
_entity.id
_entity.type
_entity.pdbx_description
1 polymer ?
#
loop_
_entity_poly.entity_id
_entity_poly.type
_entity_poly.pdbx_seq_one_letter_code
_entity_poly.pdbx_strand_id
1 'polypeptide(L)' 'MLIMGQAEVLTDGNVRLQFERKDIPVFKRLRMSLMWNTDKEYMAGLKYIVKRNFGFTTHYDSNMGIGFGATLNY' A
#
# COMPACT_ATOMS: atom_id res chain seq x y z
N MET A 1 2.21 11.89 9.32
CA MET A 1 2.24 11.24 8.00
C MET A 1 3.69 10.86 7.74
N LEU A 2 4.00 9.58 7.55
CA LEU A 2 5.38 9.08 7.54
C LEU A 2 5.61 8.35 6.21
N ILE A 3 6.59 8.82 5.43
CA ILE A 3 7.08 8.09 4.26
C ILE A 3 8.19 7.20 4.80
N MET A 4 8.06 5.87 4.64
CA MET A 4 9.12 4.96 5.06
C MET A 4 9.93 4.57 3.82
N GLY A 5 11.17 5.01 3.78
CA GLY A 5 12.18 4.50 2.85
C GLY A 5 13.04 3.50 3.60
N GLN A 6 13.04 2.26 3.13
CA GLN A 6 13.89 1.18 3.61
C GLN A 6 14.92 0.88 2.53
N ALA A 7 16.19 0.87 2.91
CA ALA A 7 17.29 0.47 2.04
C ALA A 7 17.93 -0.76 2.67
N GLU A 8 17.77 -1.91 2.03
CA GLU A 8 18.44 -3.15 2.40
C GLU A 8 19.61 -3.39 1.47
N VAL A 9 20.80 -3.51 2.07
CA VAL A 9 22.01 -3.94 1.38
C VAL A 9 22.15 -5.42 1.66
N LEU A 10 21.89 -6.26 0.65
CA LEU A 10 22.12 -7.69 0.77
C LEU A 10 23.63 -7.97 0.67
N THR A 11 24.10 -8.93 1.45
CA THR A 11 25.52 -9.34 1.51
C THR A 11 26.04 -9.87 0.17
N ASP A 12 25.15 -10.28 -0.74
CA ASP A 12 25.45 -10.65 -2.14
C ASP A 12 25.78 -9.45 -3.05
N GLY A 13 25.74 -8.21 -2.55
CA GLY A 13 26.02 -6.99 -3.32
C GLY A 13 24.78 -6.36 -3.99
N ASN A 14 23.60 -6.97 -3.82
CA ASN A 14 22.34 -6.40 -4.29
C ASN A 14 21.78 -5.37 -3.30
N VAL A 15 21.43 -4.19 -3.80
CA VAL A 15 20.78 -3.13 -3.02
C VAL A 15 19.29 -3.13 -3.34
N ARG A 16 18.45 -3.53 -2.38
CA ARG A 16 17.00 -3.36 -2.45
C ARG A 16 16.61 -2.05 -1.78
N LEU A 17 16.06 -1.12 -2.56
CA LEU A 17 15.36 0.03 -2.01
C LEU A 17 13.87 -0.28 -2.02
N GLN A 18 13.24 -0.27 -0.86
CA GLN A 18 11.80 -0.37 -0.67
C GLN A 18 11.29 0.96 -0.16
N PHE A 19 10.40 1.60 -0.92
CA PHE A 19 9.70 2.77 -0.45
C PHE A 19 8.25 2.41 -0.26
N GLU A 20 7.77 2.58 0.96
CA GLU A 20 6.38 2.39 1.29
C GLU A 20 5.78 3.67 1.85
N ARG A 21 4.56 3.92 1.42
CA ARG A 21 3.75 5.01 1.88
C ARG A 21 2.34 4.50 2.13
N LYS A 22 2.11 4.06 3.36
CA LYS A 22 0.81 3.54 3.81
C LYS A 22 -0.05 4.67 4.37
N ASP A 23 -1.36 4.49 4.26
CA ASP A 23 -2.37 5.29 4.96
C ASP A 23 -2.32 6.82 4.66
N ILE A 24 -2.08 7.18 3.40
CA ILE A 24 -2.15 8.57 2.91
C ILE A 24 -3.59 9.06 2.97
N PRO A 25 -3.96 10.03 3.83
CA PRO A 25 -5.31 10.58 3.82
C PRO A 25 -5.45 11.51 2.61
N VAL A 26 -6.01 10.99 1.51
CA VAL A 26 -6.32 11.80 0.32
C VAL A 26 -7.58 12.62 0.57
N PHE A 27 -8.56 12.03 1.27
CA PHE A 27 -9.78 12.70 1.73
C PHE A 27 -10.16 12.24 3.13
N LYS A 28 -11.16 12.88 3.76
CA LYS A 28 -11.73 12.48 5.07
C LYS A 28 -12.06 10.98 5.19
N ARG A 29 -12.43 10.34 4.06
CA ARG A 29 -12.86 8.94 4.00
C ARG A 29 -12.03 8.09 3.04
N LEU A 30 -11.09 8.68 2.30
CA LEU A 30 -10.27 7.97 1.32
C LEU A 30 -8.82 7.94 1.80
N ARG A 31 -8.29 6.74 1.91
CA ARG A 31 -6.88 6.48 2.21
C ARG A 31 -6.23 5.77 1.06
N MET A 32 -5.02 6.18 0.70
CA MET A 32 -4.23 5.53 -0.33
C MET A 32 -2.98 4.92 0.32
N SER A 33 -2.52 3.80 -0.21
CA SER A 33 -1.26 3.17 0.17
C SER A 33 -0.49 2.87 -1.10
N LEU A 34 0.80 3.19 -1.14
CA LEU A 34 1.67 2.91 -2.27
C LEU A 34 2.91 2.23 -1.73
N MET A 35 3.43 1.26 -2.45
CA MET A 35 4.72 0.66 -2.18
C MET A 35 5.40 0.42 -3.52
N TRP A 36 6.67 0.76 -3.62
CA TRP A 36 7.50 0.34 -4.73
C TRP A 36 8.83 -0.16 -4.21
N ASN A 37 9.46 -1.04 -4.98
CA ASN A 37 10.79 -1.57 -4.73
C ASN A 37 11.68 -1.38 -5.98
N THR A 38 12.99 -1.31 -5.79
CA THR A 38 13.99 -1.30 -6.88
C THR A 38 13.92 -2.55 -7.75
N ASP A 39 13.42 -3.67 -7.23
CA ASP A 39 13.21 -4.92 -7.97
C ASP A 39 11.99 -4.89 -8.92
N LYS A 40 11.47 -3.70 -9.27
CA LYS A 40 10.30 -3.48 -10.13
C LYS A 40 8.99 -4.02 -9.58
N GLU A 41 8.95 -4.44 -8.33
CA GLU A 41 7.71 -4.75 -7.64
C GLU A 41 7.05 -3.46 -7.14
N TYR A 42 5.77 -3.32 -7.40
CA TYR A 42 4.98 -2.19 -6.92
C TYR A 42 3.60 -2.67 -6.48
N MET A 43 3.11 -2.03 -5.43
CA MET A 43 1.76 -2.17 -4.93
C MET A 43 1.07 -0.81 -4.79
N ALA A 44 -0.21 -0.76 -5.15
CA ALA A 44 -1.05 0.41 -4.96
C ALA A 44 -2.37 0.01 -4.30
N GLY A 45 -2.55 0.38 -3.04
CA GLY A 45 -3.77 0.21 -2.25
C GLY A 45 -4.63 1.48 -2.19
N LEU A 46 -5.94 1.31 -2.20
CA LEU A 46 -6.96 2.34 -2.02
C LEU A 46 -8.01 1.84 -1.05
N LYS A 47 -8.27 2.58 0.02
CA LYS A 47 -9.25 2.27 1.04
C LYS A 47 -10.27 3.40 1.14
N TYR A 48 -11.53 3.10 0.90
CA TYR A 48 -12.64 4.03 1.01
C TYR A 48 -13.57 3.64 2.16
N ILE A 49 -13.70 4.51 3.16
CA ILE A 49 -14.52 4.31 4.35
C ILE A 49 -15.89 4.94 4.08
N VAL A 50 -16.89 4.14 3.72
CA VAL A 50 -18.25 4.64 3.44
C VAL A 50 -18.93 5.10 4.73
N LYS A 51 -18.89 4.26 5.77
CA LYS A 51 -19.44 4.50 7.11
C LYS A 51 -18.45 4.02 8.16
N ARG A 52 -18.66 4.41 9.43
CA ARG A 52 -17.83 3.94 10.57
C ARG A 52 -17.74 2.41 10.64
N ASN A 53 -18.79 1.73 10.18
CA ASN A 53 -18.96 0.28 10.17
C ASN A 53 -18.67 -0.37 8.82
N PHE A 54 -18.40 0.41 7.77
CA PHE A 54 -18.27 -0.13 6.42
C PHE A 54 -17.20 0.59 5.61
N GLY A 55 -16.23 -0.18 5.10
CA GLY A 55 -15.21 0.30 4.21
C GLY A 55 -14.94 -0.67 3.08
N PHE A 56 -14.52 -0.16 1.94
CA PHE A 56 -13.98 -0.91 0.83
C PHE A 56 -12.48 -0.70 0.77
N THR A 57 -11.75 -1.73 0.40
CA THR A 57 -10.32 -1.67 0.16
C THR A 57 -10.04 -2.38 -1.16
N THR A 58 -9.30 -1.74 -2.04
CA THR A 58 -8.75 -2.33 -3.25
C THR A 58 -7.24 -2.23 -3.17
N HIS A 59 -6.53 -3.19 -3.71
CA HIS A 59 -5.09 -3.11 -3.89
C HIS A 59 -4.74 -3.70 -5.24
N TYR A 60 -3.73 -3.12 -5.86
CA TYR A 60 -3.11 -3.61 -7.07
C TYR A 60 -1.71 -4.06 -6.69
N ASP A 61 -1.33 -5.27 -7.07
CA ASP A 61 0.02 -5.79 -6.97
C ASP A 61 0.50 -6.18 -8.37
N SER A 62 1.74 -5.81 -8.73
CA SER A 62 2.28 -6.11 -10.06
C SER A 62 2.36 -7.60 -10.39
N ASN A 63 2.45 -8.46 -9.38
CA ASN A 63 2.65 -9.90 -9.53
C ASN A 63 1.35 -10.68 -9.33
N MET A 64 0.51 -10.24 -8.37
CA MET A 64 -0.76 -10.92 -8.03
C MET A 64 -2.00 -10.29 -8.69
N GLY A 65 -1.90 -9.09 -9.29
CA GLY A 65 -3.00 -8.37 -9.93
C GLY A 65 -3.84 -7.52 -8.97
N ILE A 66 -5.11 -7.26 -9.32
CA ILE A 66 -6.02 -6.45 -8.52
C ILE A 66 -6.76 -7.32 -7.50
N GLY A 67 -6.63 -7.00 -6.22
CA GLY A 67 -7.42 -7.53 -5.13
C GLY A 67 -8.44 -6.52 -4.61
N PHE A 68 -9.64 -6.99 -4.27
CA PHE A 68 -10.70 -6.17 -3.67
C PHE A 68 -11.17 -6.83 -2.37
N GLY A 69 -11.49 -6.01 -1.38
CA GLY A 69 -11.95 -6.41 -0.07
C GLY A 69 -12.97 -5.42 0.47
N ALA A 70 -13.88 -5.92 1.29
CA ALA A 70 -14.81 -5.11 2.05
C ALA A 70 -14.62 -5.40 3.53
N THR A 71 -14.69 -4.36 4.35
CA THR A 71 -14.63 -4.46 5.80
C THR A 71 -15.98 -4.04 6.34
N LEU A 72 -16.69 -4.99 6.94
CA LEU A 72 -17.89 -4.77 7.72
C LEU A 72 -17.52 -4.94 9.19
N ASN A 73 -17.69 -3.88 9.97
CA ASN A 73 -17.60 -3.93 11.43
C ASN A 73 -19.02 -3.80 11.97
N TYR A 74 -19.55 -4.86 12.57
CA TYR A 74 -20.86 -4.86 13.21
C TYR A 74 -20.75 -4.30 14.64
#